data_AF-H2BMT0-F1
#
_entry.id   AF-H2BMT0-F1
#
_cell.length_a   1.000
_cell.length_b   1.000
_cell.length_c   1.000
_cell.angle_alpha   90.00
_cell.angle_beta   90.00
_cell.angle_gamma   90.00
#
_symmetry.space_group_name_H-M   'P 1'
#
loop_
_entity.id
_entity.type
_entity.pdbx_description
1 polymer ?
#
loop_
_entity_poly.entity_id
_entity_poly.type
_entity_poly.pdbx_seq_one_letter_code
_entity_poly.pdbx_strand_id
1 'polypeptide(L)'
;NFKKQGIDISPSAMAKGLQDGMSGGQLQLTDDQMKDVLNKFQKDLMTKRNAEFTKKADENKAKGDAFLNQNKTKDGVVALPSGLQYKPLETGKGAKPGKDDTVTVEYTGKLIDGQVFDSTEKSGKPAEFKVSQV
;
A
#
# COMPACT_ATOMS: atom_id res chain seq x y z
N ASN A 1 9.13 -12.22 7.99
CA ASN A 1 9.78 -13.33 7.24
C ASN A 1 11.01 -12.75 6.54
N PHE A 2 12.21 -12.99 7.08
CA PHE A 2 13.47 -12.38 6.60
C PHE A 2 13.78 -12.73 5.14
N LYS A 3 13.51 -13.97 4.72
CA LYS A 3 13.69 -14.42 3.35
C LYS A 3 12.80 -13.64 2.36
N LYS A 4 11.53 -13.39 2.73
CA LYS A 4 10.61 -12.55 1.93
C LYS A 4 11.02 -11.07 1.85
N GLN A 5 11.88 -10.60 2.75
CA GLN A 5 12.40 -9.23 2.77
C GLN A 5 13.78 -9.11 2.12
N GLY A 6 14.29 -10.19 1.49
CA GLY A 6 15.62 -10.19 0.86
C GLY A 6 16.77 -10.06 1.87
N ILE A 7 16.53 -10.53 3.10
CA ILE A 7 17.47 -10.47 4.22
C ILE A 7 18.07 -11.85 4.39
N ASP A 8 19.37 -11.96 4.12
CA ASP A 8 20.12 -13.18 4.35
C ASP A 8 20.61 -13.21 5.80
N ILE A 9 20.20 -14.22 6.54
CA ILE A 9 20.52 -14.40 7.95
C ILE A 9 20.93 -15.85 8.13
N SER A 10 22.10 -16.08 8.73
CA SER A 10 22.50 -17.40 9.18
C SER A 10 21.66 -17.81 10.39
N PRO A 11 20.80 -18.85 10.29
CA PRO A 11 19.95 -19.27 11.40
C PRO A 11 20.76 -19.77 12.60
N SER A 12 21.89 -20.44 12.34
CA SER A 12 22.79 -20.95 13.38
C SER A 12 23.49 -19.82 14.13
N ALA A 13 23.94 -18.77 13.43
CA ALA A 13 24.56 -17.60 14.07
C ALA A 13 23.54 -16.81 14.90
N MET A 14 22.31 -16.64 14.40
CA MET A 14 21.24 -15.99 15.15
C MET A 14 20.85 -16.78 16.40
N ALA A 15 20.71 -18.11 16.29
CA ALA A 15 20.41 -18.97 17.44
C ALA A 15 21.52 -18.91 18.49
N LYS A 16 22.79 -18.92 18.06
CA LYS A 16 23.93 -18.80 18.97
C LYS A 16 23.95 -17.45 19.70
N GLY A 17 23.70 -16.35 18.99
CA GLY A 17 23.60 -15.02 19.61
C GLY A 17 22.46 -14.91 20.64
N LEU A 18 21.29 -15.50 20.34
CA LEU A 18 20.17 -15.56 21.29
C LEU A 18 20.52 -16.38 22.53
N GLN A 19 21.17 -17.54 22.34
CA GLN A 19 21.60 -18.40 23.43
C GLN A 19 22.60 -17.68 24.35
N ASP A 20 23.62 -17.04 23.78
CA ASP A 20 24.65 -16.35 24.54
C ASP A 20 24.07 -15.17 25.35
N GLY A 21 23.12 -14.43 24.77
CA GLY A 21 22.42 -13.35 25.46
C GLY A 21 21.48 -13.81 26.58
N MET A 22 20.79 -14.93 26.42
CA MET A 22 19.85 -15.46 27.42
C MET A 22 20.55 -16.18 28.58
N SER A 23 21.68 -16.84 28.33
CA SER A 23 22.41 -17.58 29.37
C SER A 23 23.40 -16.70 30.15
N GLY A 24 23.52 -15.41 29.82
CA GLY A 24 24.60 -14.55 30.33
C GLY A 24 26.00 -15.06 29.92
N GLY A 25 26.07 -15.79 28.79
CA GLY A 25 27.32 -16.32 28.27
C GLY A 25 28.21 -15.23 27.67
N GLN A 26 29.47 -15.57 27.38
CA GLN A 26 30.37 -14.63 26.73
C GLN A 26 29.85 -14.28 25.33
N LEU A 27 29.46 -13.02 25.15
CA LEU A 27 29.05 -12.50 23.85
C LEU A 27 30.23 -12.55 22.87
N GLN A 28 29.96 -13.05 21.67
CA GLN A 28 30.95 -13.11 20.57
C GLN A 28 31.21 -11.73 19.94
N LEU A 29 30.38 -10.73 20.26
CA LEU A 29 30.51 -9.35 19.82
C LEU A 29 30.46 -8.44 21.03
N THR A 30 31.24 -7.36 21.00
CA THR A 30 31.10 -6.27 21.97
C THR A 30 29.82 -5.47 21.70
N ASP A 31 29.37 -4.69 22.69
CA ASP A 31 28.20 -3.82 22.53
C ASP A 31 28.34 -2.86 21.35
N ASP A 32 29.53 -2.33 21.10
CA ASP A 32 29.79 -1.41 19.99
C ASP A 32 29.78 -2.13 18.65
N GLN A 33 30.34 -3.34 18.57
CA GLN A 33 30.25 -4.18 17.35
C GLN A 33 28.80 -4.56 17.04
N MET A 34 27.99 -4.86 18.06
CA MET A 34 26.56 -5.13 17.88
C MET A 34 25.82 -3.89 17.38
N LYS A 35 26.06 -2.71 17.96
CA LYS A 35 25.45 -1.45 17.49
C LYS A 35 25.83 -1.15 16.05
N ASP A 36 27.09 -1.30 15.67
CA ASP A 36 27.57 -1.03 14.30
C ASP A 36 26.92 -1.98 13.29
N VAL A 37 26.85 -3.27 13.62
CA VAL A 37 26.19 -4.28 12.77
C VAL A 37 24.70 -3.98 12.64
N LEU A 38 24.01 -3.64 13.72
CA LEU A 38 22.58 -3.33 13.71
C LEU A 38 22.29 -2.03 12.95
N ASN A 39 23.12 -0.99 13.10
CA ASN A 39 22.99 0.26 12.38
C ASN A 39 23.16 0.05 10.87
N LYS A 40 24.19 -0.69 10.47
CA LYS A 40 24.41 -1.05 9.06
C LYS A 40 23.24 -1.87 8.51
N PHE A 41 22.80 -2.88 9.27
CA PHE A 41 21.65 -3.70 8.91
C PHE A 41 20.38 -2.87 8.70
N GLN A 42 20.04 -1.98 9.64
CA GLN A 42 18.88 -1.10 9.53
C GLN A 42 18.97 -0.18 8.30
N LYS A 43 20.16 0.38 8.02
CA LYS A 43 20.40 1.21 6.83
C LYS A 43 20.23 0.42 5.52
N ASP A 44 20.76 -0.79 5.47
CA ASP A 44 20.63 -1.67 4.31
C ASP A 44 19.17 -2.08 4.09
N LEU A 45 18.42 -2.37 5.17
CA LEU A 45 16.98 -2.64 5.11
C LEU A 45 16.17 -1.43 4.65
N MET A 46 16.50 -0.23 5.12
CA MET A 46 15.86 1.00 4.66
C MET A 46 16.09 1.19 3.16
N THR A 47 17.33 1.02 2.70
CA THR A 47 17.70 1.14 1.28
C THR A 47 16.97 0.13 0.42
N LYS A 48 16.95 -1.15 0.82
CA LYS A 48 16.21 -2.22 0.12
C LYS A 48 14.70 -1.94 0.08
N ARG A 49 14.09 -1.53 1.20
CA ARG A 49 12.67 -1.17 1.24
C ARG A 49 12.35 0.01 0.33
N ASN A 50 13.20 1.02 0.30
CA ASN A 50 13.01 2.19 -0.57
C ASN A 50 13.13 1.81 -2.06
N ALA A 51 14.10 0.97 -2.42
CA ALA A 51 14.25 0.46 -3.77
C ALA A 51 13.04 -0.36 -4.22
N GLU A 52 12.57 -1.29 -3.38
CA GLU A 52 11.37 -2.08 -3.65
C GLU A 52 10.09 -1.21 -3.73
N PHE A 53 9.98 -0.18 -2.89
CA PHE A 53 8.88 0.77 -2.95
C PHE A 53 8.89 1.57 -4.26
N THR A 54 10.06 2.08 -4.66
CA THR A 54 10.23 2.82 -5.92
C THR A 54 9.88 1.94 -7.12
N LYS A 55 10.42 0.71 -7.16
CA LYS A 55 10.09 -0.27 -8.19
C LYS A 55 8.59 -0.54 -8.28
N LYS A 56 7.92 -0.76 -7.15
CA LYS A 56 6.47 -0.96 -7.12
C LYS A 56 5.69 0.29 -7.55
N ALA A 57 6.17 1.48 -7.20
CA ALA A 57 5.55 2.74 -7.64
C ALA A 57 5.61 2.86 -9.17
N ASP A 58 6.76 2.59 -9.78
CA ASP A 58 6.94 2.63 -11.24
C ASP A 58 6.08 1.56 -11.94
N GLU A 59 6.06 0.34 -11.42
CA GLU A 59 5.21 -0.74 -11.94
C GLU A 59 3.72 -0.39 -11.85
N ASN A 60 3.28 0.15 -10.71
CA ASN A 60 1.88 0.55 -10.49
C ASN A 60 1.50 1.72 -11.39
N LYS A 61 2.40 2.69 -11.58
CA LYS A 61 2.20 3.80 -12.52
C LYS A 61 2.01 3.29 -13.94
N ALA A 62 2.91 2.43 -14.41
CA ALA A 62 2.82 1.86 -15.77
C ALA A 62 1.52 1.06 -15.97
N LYS A 63 1.15 0.21 -14.99
CA LYS A 63 -0.11 -0.55 -15.02
C LYS A 63 -1.35 0.35 -14.97
N GLY A 64 -1.31 1.40 -14.15
CA GLY A 64 -2.39 2.39 -14.04
C GLY A 64 -2.59 3.17 -15.33
N ASP A 65 -1.50 3.66 -15.93
CA ASP A 65 -1.53 4.38 -17.20
C ASP A 65 -2.06 3.48 -18.33
N ALA A 66 -1.64 2.22 -18.38
CA ALA A 66 -2.15 1.24 -19.34
C ALA A 66 -3.66 0.97 -19.14
N PHE A 67 -4.08 0.77 -17.89
CA PHE A 67 -5.49 0.57 -17.53
C PHE A 67 -6.35 1.75 -17.98
N LEU A 68 -5.98 2.99 -17.62
CA LEU A 68 -6.75 4.19 -17.97
C LEU A 68 -6.78 4.42 -19.48
N ASN A 69 -5.70 4.13 -20.20
CA ASN A 69 -5.66 4.25 -21.66
C ASN A 69 -6.57 3.24 -22.36
N GLN A 70 -6.70 2.03 -21.83
CA GLN A 70 -7.66 1.05 -22.33
C GLN A 70 -9.09 1.37 -21.89
N ASN A 71 -9.27 1.89 -20.67
CA ASN A 71 -10.60 2.08 -20.10
C ASN A 71 -11.36 3.23 -20.76
N LYS A 72 -10.68 4.30 -21.17
CA LYS A 72 -11.31 5.44 -21.87
C LYS A 72 -11.93 5.08 -23.23
N THR A 73 -11.55 3.95 -23.81
CA THR A 73 -12.10 3.50 -25.11
C THR A 73 -13.30 2.59 -24.94
N LYS A 74 -13.66 2.21 -23.71
CA LYS A 74 -14.81 1.36 -23.44
C LYS A 74 -16.11 2.14 -23.57
N ASP A 75 -17.15 1.45 -24.01
CA ASP A 75 -18.47 2.04 -24.20
C ASP A 75 -19.08 2.58 -22.89
N GLY A 76 -19.63 3.79 -22.97
CA GLY A 76 -20.19 4.55 -21.86
C GLY A 76 -19.19 5.18 -20.90
N VAL A 77 -17.87 5.03 -21.12
CA VAL A 77 -16.85 5.71 -20.30
C VAL A 77 -16.68 7.16 -20.76
N VAL A 78 -16.75 8.08 -19.81
CA VAL A 78 -16.50 9.51 -20.00
C VAL A 78 -15.16 9.86 -19.34
N ALA A 79 -14.27 10.48 -20.10
CA ALA A 79 -12.98 10.98 -19.61
C ALA A 79 -13.03 12.50 -19.40
N LEU A 80 -12.53 12.97 -18.25
CA LEU A 80 -12.46 14.39 -17.89
C LEU A 80 -11.06 14.97 -18.14
N PRO A 81 -10.91 16.30 -18.30
CA PRO A 81 -9.60 16.94 -18.45
C PRO A 81 -8.62 16.69 -17.30
N SER A 82 -9.12 16.42 -16.09
CA SER A 82 -8.29 16.04 -14.93
C SER A 82 -7.67 14.64 -15.03
N GLY A 83 -8.08 13.83 -16.01
CA GLY A 83 -7.72 12.42 -16.13
C GLY A 83 -8.69 11.45 -15.45
N LEU A 84 -9.63 11.96 -14.64
CA LEU A 84 -10.67 11.14 -14.04
C LEU A 84 -11.58 10.55 -15.14
N GLN A 85 -11.91 9.26 -14.99
CA GLN A 85 -12.84 8.57 -15.86
C GLN A 85 -14.01 8.03 -15.04
N TYR A 86 -15.23 8.14 -15.56
CA TYR A 86 -16.42 7.56 -14.95
C TYR A 86 -17.35 6.99 -16.00
N LYS A 87 -18.19 6.04 -15.60
CA LYS A 87 -19.27 5.49 -16.42
C LYS A 87 -20.58 5.61 -15.65
N PRO A 88 -21.53 6.45 -16.09
CA PRO A 88 -22.87 6.47 -15.49
C PRO A 88 -23.53 5.11 -15.67
N LEU A 89 -23.96 4.49 -14.56
CA LEU A 89 -24.76 3.27 -14.59
C LEU A 89 -26.24 3.62 -14.48
N GLU A 90 -26.57 4.49 -13.54
CA GLU A 90 -27.89 5.07 -13.35
C GLU A 90 -27.75 6.57 -13.06
N THR A 91 -28.57 7.39 -13.71
CA THR A 91 -28.55 8.84 -13.53
C THR A 91 -29.67 9.26 -12.59
N GLY A 92 -29.30 9.70 -11.38
CA GLY A 92 -30.23 10.29 -10.44
C GLY A 92 -30.80 11.63 -10.92
N LYS A 93 -31.98 12.00 -10.39
CA LYS A 93 -32.66 13.27 -10.69
C LYS A 93 -32.50 14.33 -9.58
N GLY A 94 -31.77 14.00 -8.52
CA GLY A 94 -31.54 14.89 -7.38
C GLY A 94 -30.56 16.02 -7.68
N ALA A 95 -30.42 16.94 -6.72
CA ALA A 95 -29.40 17.98 -6.78
C ALA A 95 -28.00 17.35 -6.79
N LYS A 96 -27.08 17.96 -7.54
CA LYS A 96 -25.67 17.59 -7.49
C LYS A 96 -25.05 18.20 -6.22
N PRO A 97 -24.31 17.43 -5.42
CA PRO A 97 -23.69 17.96 -4.21
C PRO A 97 -22.62 19.01 -4.55
N GLY A 98 -22.59 20.07 -3.77
CA GLY A 98 -21.53 21.07 -3.72
C GLY A 98 -20.32 20.59 -2.93
N LYS A 99 -19.25 21.41 -2.91
CA LYS A 99 -17.98 21.05 -2.26
C LYS A 99 -18.08 20.93 -0.73
N ASP A 100 -18.99 21.67 -0.11
CA ASP A 100 -19.15 21.70 1.34
C ASP A 100 -20.23 20.74 1.86
N ASP A 101 -20.90 20.04 0.96
CA ASP A 101 -22.00 19.14 1.32
C ASP A 101 -21.48 17.82 1.91
N THR A 102 -22.34 17.19 2.69
CA THR A 102 -22.17 15.81 3.14
C THR A 102 -22.98 14.89 2.22
N VAL A 103 -22.34 13.82 1.76
CA VAL A 103 -22.96 12.78 0.94
C VAL A 103 -22.99 11.46 1.69
N THR A 104 -24.05 10.69 1.50
CA THR A 104 -24.19 9.32 1.98
C THR A 104 -24.06 8.38 0.78
N VAL A 105 -23.13 7.44 0.83
CA VAL A 105 -22.80 6.56 -0.30
C VAL A 105 -22.67 5.10 0.12
N GLU A 106 -23.12 4.22 -0.75
CA GLU A 106 -22.72 2.81 -0.77
C GLU A 106 -21.67 2.65 -1.87
N TYR A 107 -20.53 2.05 -1.53
CA TYR A 107 -19.42 1.92 -2.46
C TYR A 107 -18.58 0.68 -2.18
N THR A 108 -17.87 0.25 -3.23
CA THR A 108 -16.85 -0.80 -3.15
C THR A 108 -15.60 -0.33 -3.91
N GLY A 109 -14.52 -0.11 -3.19
CA GLY A 109 -13.20 0.25 -3.72
C GLY A 109 -12.37 -0.98 -4.08
N LYS A 110 -11.90 -1.04 -5.34
CA LYS A 110 -11.07 -2.13 -5.85
C LYS A 110 -9.80 -1.60 -6.52
N LEU A 111 -8.71 -2.33 -6.35
CA LEU A 111 -7.51 -2.15 -7.16
C LEU A 111 -7.77 -2.63 -8.60
N ILE A 112 -6.88 -2.27 -9.53
CA ILE A 112 -6.99 -2.65 -10.95
C ILE A 112 -6.94 -4.16 -11.19
N ASP A 113 -6.40 -4.94 -10.24
CA ASP A 113 -6.39 -6.40 -10.25
C ASP A 113 -7.67 -7.03 -9.69
N GLY A 114 -8.64 -6.21 -9.27
CA GLY A 114 -9.91 -6.63 -8.69
C GLY A 114 -9.90 -6.84 -7.19
N GLN A 115 -8.75 -6.72 -6.51
CA GLN A 115 -8.68 -6.84 -5.06
C GLN A 115 -9.48 -5.72 -4.38
N VAL A 116 -10.48 -6.09 -3.59
CA VAL A 116 -11.27 -5.16 -2.77
C VAL A 116 -10.43 -4.69 -1.58
N PHE A 117 -10.20 -3.38 -1.48
CA PHE A 117 -9.52 -2.79 -0.33
C PHE A 117 -10.50 -2.16 0.67
N ASP A 118 -11.62 -1.63 0.20
CA ASP A 118 -12.67 -1.04 1.05
C ASP A 118 -14.07 -1.29 0.46
N SER A 119 -15.08 -1.40 1.31
CA SER A 119 -16.48 -1.62 0.88
C SER A 119 -17.46 -1.42 2.02
N THR A 120 -18.55 -0.70 1.76
CA THR A 120 -19.71 -0.57 2.67
C THR A 120 -20.55 -1.85 2.74
N GLU A 121 -20.42 -2.76 1.78
CA GLU A 121 -21.09 -4.06 1.82
C GLU A 121 -20.63 -4.89 3.03
N LYS A 122 -19.36 -4.74 3.43
CA LYS A 122 -18.81 -5.44 4.60
C LYS A 122 -19.42 -4.96 5.92
N SER A 123 -19.68 -3.66 6.03
CA SER A 123 -20.29 -3.07 7.23
C SER A 123 -21.81 -3.14 7.21
N GLY A 124 -22.42 -3.37 6.04
CA GLY A 124 -23.87 -3.40 5.84
C GLY A 124 -24.54 -2.04 6.07
N LYS A 125 -23.77 -0.95 6.08
CA LYS A 125 -24.26 0.41 6.31
C LYS A 125 -23.60 1.38 5.33
N PRO A 126 -24.36 2.34 4.76
CA PRO A 126 -23.78 3.43 3.98
C PRO A 126 -22.75 4.22 4.79
N ALA A 127 -21.81 4.83 4.09
CA ALA A 127 -20.82 5.72 4.66
C ALA A 127 -21.16 7.18 4.37
N GLU A 128 -20.85 8.08 5.30
CA GLU A 128 -21.03 9.52 5.13
C GLU A 128 -19.69 10.22 4.98
N PHE A 129 -19.60 11.14 4.02
CA PHE A 129 -18.39 11.90 3.74
C PHE A 129 -18.71 13.36 3.44
N LYS A 130 -17.86 14.27 3.89
CA LYS A 130 -17.85 15.64 3.38
C LYS A 130 -17.13 15.67 2.04
N VAL A 131 -17.72 16.25 1.00
CA VAL A 131 -17.18 16.26 -0.38
C VAL A 131 -15.78 16.87 -0.46
N SER A 132 -15.45 17.82 0.42
CA SER A 132 -14.11 18.44 0.46
C SER A 132 -13.02 17.60 1.13
N GLN A 133 -13.36 16.46 1.73
CA GLN A 133 -12.44 15.62 2.52
C GLN A 133 -12.13 14.27 1.87
N VAL A 134 -12.60 14.09 0.63
CA VAL A 134 -12.39 12.90 -0.19
C VAL A 134 -11.46 13.17 -1.37
#